data_AF-A0A4U5Q0P5-F1
#
_entry.id   AF-A0A4U5Q0P5-F1
#
_cell.length_a   1.000
_cell.length_b   1.000
_cell.length_c   1.000
_cell.angle_alpha   90.00
_cell.angle_beta   90.00
_cell.angle_gamma   90.00
#
_symmetry.space_group_name_H-M   'P 1'
#
loop_
_entity.id
_entity.type
_entity.pdbx_description
1 polymer ?
#
loop_
_entity_poly.entity_id
_entity_poly.type
_entity_poly.pdbx_seq_one_letter_code
_entity_poly.pdbx_strand_id
1 'polypeptide(L)'
;MFAQLLSHVVARHRNLCWVTFHGLYDLLHTLRAVTNRPLPNSIADFISLLGIVLGDVVDIKYMARFCQGLRGGELGLTAIAKILNVERVGGTHQAGSDSLLTGVYSKMRLVYKIHETPCMGCLYGISARICKPIVVPNTNRRYFIPCFSTTAPFQHCFPPYCSGFMQAAPPFSHVL
;
A
#
# COMPACT_ATOMS: atom_id res chain seq x y z
N MET A 1 -21.96 -9.87 -9.06
CA MET A 1 -21.67 -8.86 -10.11
C MET A 1 -20.38 -8.09 -9.87
N PHE A 2 -20.21 -7.34 -8.75
CA PHE A 2 -18.98 -6.54 -8.50
C PHE A 2 -17.68 -7.36 -8.50
N ALA A 3 -17.61 -8.45 -7.72
CA ALA A 3 -16.40 -9.26 -7.62
C ALA A 3 -15.96 -9.85 -8.97
N GLN A 4 -16.92 -10.27 -9.81
CA GLN A 4 -16.64 -10.79 -11.15
C GLN A 4 -16.05 -9.72 -12.07
N LEU A 5 -16.61 -8.51 -12.07
CA LEU A 5 -16.08 -7.39 -12.84
C LEU A 5 -14.66 -7.03 -12.37
N LEU A 6 -14.43 -6.99 -11.06
CA LEU A 6 -13.13 -6.70 -10.48
C LEU A 6 -12.10 -7.77 -10.89
N SER A 7 -12.43 -9.06 -10.78
CA SER A 7 -11.57 -10.16 -11.24
C SER A 7 -11.18 -10.00 -12.71
N HIS A 8 -12.14 -9.60 -13.57
CA HIS A 8 -11.85 -9.35 -14.98
C HIS A 8 -10.87 -8.21 -15.20
N VAL A 9 -11.00 -7.10 -14.46
CA VAL A 9 -10.06 -5.97 -14.52
C VAL A 9 -8.66 -6.39 -14.08
N VAL A 10 -8.55 -7.06 -12.92
CA VAL A 10 -7.27 -7.54 -12.38
C VAL A 10 -6.60 -8.54 -13.33
N ALA A 11 -7.38 -9.40 -13.98
CA ALA A 11 -6.85 -10.38 -14.93
C ALA A 11 -6.28 -9.73 -16.20
N ARG A 12 -6.92 -8.66 -16.71
CA ARG A 12 -6.55 -7.98 -17.96
C ARG A 12 -5.50 -6.88 -17.80
N HIS A 13 -5.47 -6.22 -16.65
CA HIS A 13 -4.60 -5.07 -16.41
C HIS A 13 -3.59 -5.39 -15.32
N ARG A 14 -2.36 -5.70 -15.73
CA ARG A 14 -1.25 -6.01 -14.83
C ARG A 14 -0.39 -4.79 -14.45
N ASN A 15 -0.56 -3.67 -15.15
CA ASN A 15 0.12 -2.41 -14.86
C ASN A 15 -0.81 -1.48 -14.07
N LEU A 16 -1.35 -1.99 -12.95
CA LEU A 16 -2.17 -1.23 -12.03
C LEU A 16 -1.36 -0.93 -10.76
N CYS A 17 -1.53 0.26 -10.22
CA CYS A 17 -1.06 0.64 -8.90
C CYS A 17 -2.27 0.83 -7.99
N TRP A 18 -2.37 0.03 -6.94
CA TRP A 18 -3.44 0.09 -5.96
C TRP A 18 -3.05 1.05 -4.84
N VAL A 19 -3.92 2.00 -4.54
CA VAL A 19 -3.70 2.97 -3.47
C VAL A 19 -4.69 2.69 -2.36
N THR A 20 -4.17 2.58 -1.13
CA THR A 20 -4.96 2.26 0.05
C THR A 20 -4.63 3.19 1.21
N PHE A 21 -5.46 3.21 2.26
CA PHE A 21 -5.17 3.90 3.52
C PHE A 21 -5.36 2.92 4.67
N HIS A 22 -4.26 2.48 5.30
CA HIS A 22 -4.28 1.41 6.32
C HIS A 22 -4.96 0.13 5.78
N GLY A 23 -4.68 -0.19 4.51
CA GLY A 23 -5.54 -1.05 3.70
C GLY A 23 -5.30 -2.54 3.81
N LEU A 24 -4.66 -3.03 4.87
CA LEU A 24 -4.37 -4.46 5.01
C LEU A 24 -5.64 -5.32 4.85
N TYR A 25 -6.70 -4.95 5.57
CA TYR A 25 -7.97 -5.66 5.53
C TYR A 25 -8.71 -5.41 4.22
N ASP A 26 -8.62 -4.21 3.65
CA ASP A 26 -9.21 -3.90 2.33
C ASP A 26 -8.62 -4.80 1.24
N LEU A 27 -7.29 -4.96 1.26
CA LEU A 27 -6.57 -5.84 0.34
C LEU A 27 -6.90 -7.31 0.58
N LEU A 28 -7.06 -7.72 1.84
CA LEU A 28 -7.47 -9.08 2.21
C LEU A 28 -8.86 -9.41 1.65
N HIS A 29 -9.84 -8.53 1.86
CA HIS A 29 -11.19 -8.70 1.32
C HIS A 29 -11.20 -8.65 -0.21
N THR A 30 -10.43 -7.74 -0.80
CA THR A 30 -10.26 -7.65 -2.25
C THR A 30 -9.68 -8.94 -2.81
N LEU A 31 -8.60 -9.46 -2.21
CA LEU A 31 -7.94 -10.69 -2.63
C LEU A 31 -8.90 -11.89 -2.58
N ARG A 32 -9.66 -12.01 -1.48
CA ARG A 32 -10.69 -13.04 -1.34
C ARG A 32 -11.76 -12.92 -2.43
N ALA A 33 -12.22 -11.70 -2.70
CA ALA A 33 -13.25 -11.45 -3.71
C ALA A 33 -12.76 -11.79 -5.13
N VAL A 34 -11.52 -11.40 -5.48
CA VAL A 34 -11.02 -11.60 -6.86
C VAL A 34 -10.56 -13.02 -7.15
N THR A 35 -10.03 -13.72 -6.13
CA THR A 35 -9.54 -15.10 -6.29
C THR A 35 -10.63 -16.14 -6.07
N ASN A 36 -11.67 -15.80 -5.30
CA ASN A 36 -12.69 -16.73 -4.82
C ASN A 36 -12.08 -18.01 -4.19
N ARG A 37 -10.97 -17.85 -3.46
CA ARG A 37 -10.25 -18.92 -2.77
C ARG A 37 -10.11 -18.61 -1.28
N PRO A 38 -9.87 -19.62 -0.43
CA PRO A 38 -9.47 -19.40 0.94
C PRO A 38 -8.22 -18.51 1.01
N LEU A 39 -8.17 -17.66 2.04
CA LEU A 39 -7.00 -16.82 2.28
C LEU A 39 -5.82 -17.68 2.74
N PRO A 40 -4.58 -17.30 2.43
CA PRO A 40 -3.41 -17.99 2.94
C PRO A 40 -3.35 -17.95 4.48
N ASN A 41 -2.78 -19.02 5.07
CA ASN A 41 -2.69 -19.17 6.52
C ASN A 41 -1.50 -18.44 7.15
N SER A 42 -0.63 -17.82 6.32
CA SER A 42 0.55 -17.09 6.76
C SER A 42 0.60 -15.70 6.13
N ILE A 43 1.21 -14.74 6.82
CA ILE A 43 1.38 -13.38 6.29
C ILE A 43 2.33 -13.37 5.08
N ALA A 44 3.32 -14.27 5.05
CA ALA A 44 4.28 -14.38 3.96
C ALA A 44 3.60 -14.84 2.65
N ASP A 45 2.76 -15.87 2.73
CA ASP A 45 2.00 -16.36 1.59
C ASP A 45 0.96 -15.34 1.13
N PHE A 46 0.32 -14.65 2.08
CA PHE A 46 -0.63 -13.58 1.79
C PHE A 46 0.02 -12.43 1.00
N ILE A 47 1.16 -11.92 1.48
CA ILE A 47 1.90 -10.82 0.84
C ILE A 47 2.44 -11.24 -0.54
N SER A 48 2.90 -12.49 -0.67
CA SER A 48 3.35 -13.06 -1.95
C SER A 48 2.20 -13.15 -2.96
N LEU A 49 1.03 -13.62 -2.52
CA LEU A 49 -0.16 -13.73 -3.36
C LEU A 49 -0.70 -12.35 -3.77
N LEU A 50 -0.65 -11.35 -2.88
CA LEU A 50 -0.98 -9.97 -3.23
C LEU A 50 -0.10 -9.44 -4.37
N GLY A 51 1.21 -9.69 -4.32
CA GLY A 51 2.14 -9.25 -5.38
C GLY A 51 1.86 -9.91 -6.73
N ILE A 52 1.42 -11.18 -6.72
CA ILE A 52 1.03 -11.92 -7.93
C ILE A 52 -0.30 -11.42 -8.51
N VAL A 53 -1.28 -11.17 -7.63
CA VAL A 53 -2.66 -10.88 -8.05
C VAL A 53 -2.84 -9.39 -8.33
N LEU A 54 -2.44 -8.52 -7.40
CA LEU A 54 -2.70 -7.08 -7.46
C LEU A 54 -1.52 -6.28 -7.99
N GLY A 55 -0.29 -6.78 -7.85
CA GLY A 55 0.91 -6.09 -8.34
C GLY A 55 1.37 -4.97 -7.42
N ASP A 56 1.44 -3.74 -7.94
CA ASP A 56 1.95 -2.59 -7.18
C ASP A 56 0.88 -2.07 -6.21
N VAL A 57 1.28 -1.86 -4.96
CA VAL A 57 0.40 -1.34 -3.90
C VAL A 57 1.12 -0.22 -3.15
N VAL A 58 0.41 0.85 -2.81
CA VAL A 58 0.87 1.92 -1.92
C VAL A 58 -0.14 2.12 -0.80
N ASP A 59 0.36 2.16 0.44
CA ASP A 59 -0.42 2.53 1.62
C ASP A 59 -0.08 3.98 2.03
N ILE A 60 -1.07 4.88 1.93
CA ILE A 60 -0.94 6.29 2.28
C ILE A 60 -0.59 6.46 3.75
N LYS A 61 -1.12 5.62 4.64
CA LYS A 61 -0.82 5.72 6.07
C LYS A 61 0.64 5.35 6.35
N TYR A 62 1.17 4.36 5.64
CA TYR A 62 2.60 4.06 5.66
C TYR A 62 3.43 5.25 5.14
N MET A 63 3.04 5.82 4.00
CA MET A 63 3.73 6.96 3.38
C MET A 63 3.71 8.22 4.29
N ALA A 64 2.62 8.43 5.03
CA ALA A 64 2.45 9.59 5.92
C ALA A 64 3.48 9.64 7.06
N ARG A 65 4.11 8.51 7.39
CA ARG A 65 5.19 8.43 8.39
C ARG A 65 6.40 9.29 8.03
N PHE A 66 6.62 9.53 6.73
CA PHE A 66 7.75 10.27 6.20
C PHE A 66 7.39 11.71 5.80
N CYS A 67 6.16 12.15 6.10
CA CYS A 67 5.65 13.46 5.72
C CYS A 67 5.63 14.40 6.92
N GLN A 68 6.36 15.51 6.83
CA GLN A 68 6.36 16.53 7.88
C GLN A 68 4.94 17.08 8.10
N GLY A 69 4.55 17.24 9.37
CA GLY A 69 3.22 17.73 9.74
C GLY A 69 2.12 16.65 9.76
N LEU A 70 2.37 15.42 9.28
CA LEU A 70 1.40 14.32 9.35
C LEU A 70 1.58 13.41 10.59
N ARG A 71 2.23 13.94 11.64
CA ARG A 71 2.40 13.30 12.96
C ARG A 71 2.90 11.86 12.88
N GLY A 72 3.87 11.58 12.01
CA GLY A 72 4.44 10.23 11.88
C GLY A 72 3.44 9.17 11.41
N GLY A 73 2.36 9.54 10.72
CA GLY A 73 1.36 8.62 10.19
C GLY A 73 0.17 8.33 11.12
N GLU A 74 0.09 9.01 12.28
CA GLU A 74 -0.99 8.81 13.26
C GLU A 74 -2.32 9.48 12.86
N LEU A 75 -2.32 10.31 11.82
CA LEU A 75 -3.53 10.99 11.36
C LEU A 75 -4.45 10.06 10.55
N GLY A 76 -5.76 10.20 10.75
CA GLY A 76 -6.78 9.56 9.92
C GLY A 76 -6.92 10.21 8.53
N LEU A 77 -7.51 9.49 7.58
CA LEU A 77 -7.67 9.93 6.18
C LEU A 77 -8.34 11.31 6.07
N THR A 78 -9.43 11.53 6.80
CA THR A 78 -10.15 12.83 6.80
C THR A 78 -9.28 13.97 7.34
N ALA A 79 -8.41 13.72 8.32
CA ALA A 79 -7.52 14.75 8.86
C ALA A 79 -6.40 15.09 7.86
N ILE A 80 -5.84 14.08 7.20
CA ILE A 80 -4.86 14.27 6.11
C ILE A 80 -5.49 15.05 4.96
N ALA A 81 -6.71 14.71 4.55
CA ALA A 81 -7.44 15.42 3.51
C ALA A 81 -7.63 16.91 3.84
N LYS A 82 -8.03 17.22 5.08
CA LYS A 82 -8.15 18.60 5.57
C LYS A 82 -6.82 19.36 5.50
N ILE A 83 -5.71 18.76 5.95
CA ILE A 83 -4.38 19.39 5.89
C ILE A 83 -3.96 19.67 4.44
N LEU A 84 -4.30 18.78 3.52
CA LEU A 84 -3.96 18.90 2.10
C LEU A 84 -4.97 19.71 1.28
N ASN A 85 -5.99 20.31 1.92
CA ASN A 85 -7.10 21.00 1.27
C ASN A 85 -7.74 20.16 0.14
N VAL A 86 -8.04 18.90 0.44
CA VAL A 86 -8.82 18.02 -0.43
C VAL A 86 -10.20 17.82 0.18
N GLU A 87 -11.23 18.22 -0.57
CA GLU A 87 -12.61 18.09 -0.14
C GLU A 87 -13.14 16.67 -0.32
N ARG A 88 -14.00 16.24 0.61
CA ARG A 88 -14.69 14.95 0.53
C ARG A 88 -15.98 15.10 -0.28
N VAL A 89 -16.23 14.13 -1.16
CA VAL A 89 -17.52 13.98 -1.85
C VAL A 89 -18.21 12.72 -1.33
N GLY A 90 -19.42 12.88 -0.79
CA GLY A 90 -20.22 11.80 -0.20
C GLY A 90 -20.06 11.68 1.32
N GLY A 91 -20.77 10.71 1.91
CA GLY A 91 -20.77 10.50 3.37
C GLY A 91 -19.46 9.90 3.88
N THR A 92 -19.10 10.17 5.13
CA THR A 92 -18.00 9.48 5.82
C THR A 92 -18.39 8.03 6.11
N HIS A 93 -17.42 7.11 6.17
CA HIS A 93 -17.64 5.68 6.43
C HIS A 93 -18.44 4.97 5.33
N GLN A 94 -18.37 5.48 4.11
CA GLN A 94 -18.89 4.83 2.92
C GLN A 94 -17.71 4.49 2.01
N ALA A 95 -17.57 3.21 1.66
CA ALA A 95 -16.41 2.73 0.90
C ALA A 95 -16.16 3.50 -0.41
N GLY A 96 -17.22 3.92 -1.12
CA GLY A 96 -17.10 4.75 -2.32
C GLY A 96 -16.54 6.16 -2.06
N SER A 97 -17.06 6.84 -1.04
CA SER A 97 -16.58 8.17 -0.62
C SER A 97 -15.16 8.11 -0.05
N ASP A 98 -14.85 7.10 0.76
CA ASP A 98 -13.52 6.90 1.34
C ASP A 98 -12.48 6.50 0.29
N SER A 99 -12.83 5.67 -0.69
CA SER A 99 -11.94 5.33 -1.82
C SER A 99 -11.68 6.53 -2.73
N LEU A 100 -12.69 7.39 -2.97
CA LEU A 100 -12.47 8.66 -3.67
C LEU A 100 -11.56 9.60 -2.87
N LEU A 101 -11.78 9.73 -1.56
CA LEU A 101 -10.94 10.56 -0.68
C LEU A 101 -9.50 10.01 -0.56
N THR A 102 -9.30 8.71 -0.71
CA THR A 102 -7.97 8.09 -0.80
C THR A 102 -7.15 8.68 -1.97
N GLY A 103 -7.79 9.34 -2.94
CA GLY A 103 -7.15 10.18 -3.95
C GLY A 103 -6.26 11.33 -3.41
N VAL A 104 -6.30 11.65 -2.11
CA VAL A 104 -5.32 12.53 -1.43
C VAL A 104 -3.87 12.15 -1.73
N TYR A 105 -3.61 10.88 -2.03
CA TYR A 105 -2.34 10.36 -2.52
C TYR A 105 -1.69 11.25 -3.60
N SER A 106 -2.46 11.66 -4.61
CA SER A 106 -1.96 12.47 -5.72
C SER A 106 -1.44 13.83 -5.23
N LYS A 107 -2.20 14.49 -4.34
CA LYS A 107 -1.81 15.78 -3.75
C LYS A 107 -0.61 15.62 -2.82
N MET A 108 -0.62 14.59 -1.99
CA MET A 108 0.43 14.28 -1.02
C MET A 108 1.78 14.07 -1.72
N ARG A 109 1.81 13.37 -2.84
CA ARG A 109 3.02 13.18 -3.64
C ARG A 109 3.61 14.48 -4.18
N LEU A 110 2.76 15.39 -4.64
CA LEU A 110 3.19 16.68 -5.17
C LEU A 110 3.76 17.58 -4.07
N VAL A 111 3.07 17.65 -2.93
CA VAL A 111 3.45 18.52 -1.80
C VAL A 111 4.75 18.04 -1.15
N TYR A 112 4.87 16.74 -0.89
CA TYR A 112 6.03 16.17 -0.18
C TYR A 112 7.14 15.67 -1.11
N LYS A 113 6.96 15.78 -2.44
CA LYS A 113 7.93 15.33 -3.45
C LYS A 113 8.37 13.86 -3.26
N ILE A 114 7.41 13.00 -2.91
CA ILE A 114 7.67 11.59 -2.63
C ILE A 114 7.72 10.80 -3.94
N HIS A 115 8.86 10.14 -4.17
CA HIS A 115 8.98 9.10 -5.18
C HIS A 115 8.21 7.85 -4.74
N GLU A 116 7.55 7.15 -5.68
CA GLU A 116 6.70 5.99 -5.34
C GLU A 116 7.51 4.79 -4.86
N THR A 117 8.73 4.62 -5.38
CA THR A 117 9.56 3.42 -5.23
C THR A 117 9.87 3.03 -3.78
N PRO A 118 10.14 3.94 -2.82
CA PRO A 118 10.48 3.54 -1.46
C PRO A 118 9.28 2.97 -0.69
N CYS A 119 8.07 3.51 -0.94
CA CYS A 119 6.83 3.14 -0.27
C CYS A 119 6.08 1.98 -0.96
N MET A 120 6.48 1.64 -2.19
CA MET A 120 5.85 0.59 -2.98
C MET A 120 5.93 -0.77 -2.25
N GLY A 121 4.77 -1.39 -2.10
CA GLY A 121 4.57 -2.67 -1.44
C GLY A 121 4.64 -2.62 0.10
N CYS A 122 4.81 -1.45 0.72
CA CYS A 122 4.82 -1.31 2.16
C CYS A 122 3.42 -1.00 2.70
N LEU A 123 2.96 -1.80 3.67
CA LEU A 123 1.67 -1.60 4.33
C LEU A 123 1.88 -1.09 5.76
N TYR A 124 0.97 -0.26 6.25
CA TYR A 124 1.03 0.18 7.63
C TYR A 124 0.79 -1.01 8.58
N GLY A 125 1.64 -1.16 9.59
CA GLY A 125 1.54 -2.24 10.58
C GLY A 125 2.07 -3.61 10.14
N ILE A 126 2.58 -3.75 8.91
CA ILE A 126 3.15 -5.01 8.40
C ILE A 126 4.60 -4.80 7.96
N SER A 127 5.51 -5.62 8.50
CA SER A 127 6.94 -5.54 8.19
C SER A 127 7.31 -6.15 6.83
N ALA A 128 6.50 -7.09 6.33
CA ALA A 128 6.70 -7.72 5.03
C ALA A 128 6.33 -6.76 3.88
N ARG A 129 7.13 -6.76 2.82
CA ARG A 129 6.89 -5.95 1.62
C ARG A 129 6.24 -6.81 0.54
N ILE A 130 5.18 -6.29 -0.09
CA ILE A 130 4.58 -6.87 -1.29
C ILE A 130 5.56 -6.69 -2.45
N CYS A 131 5.97 -7.80 -3.06
CA CYS A 131 6.87 -7.80 -4.20
C CYS A 131 6.11 -8.30 -5.42
N LYS A 132 5.98 -7.45 -6.45
CA LYS A 132 5.51 -7.90 -7.76
C LYS A 132 6.56 -8.83 -8.39
N PRO A 133 6.17 -10.01 -8.91
CA PRO A 133 7.10 -10.86 -9.65
C PRO A 133 7.58 -10.14 -10.91
N ILE A 134 8.91 -10.01 -11.07
CA ILE A 134 9.48 -9.53 -12.34
C ILE A 134 9.54 -10.72 -13.29
N VAL A 135 8.72 -10.70 -14.34
CA VAL A 135 8.82 -11.70 -15.41
C VAL A 135 9.99 -11.32 -16.30
N VAL A 136 11.13 -11.97 -16.08
CA VAL A 136 12.28 -11.89 -17.00
C VAL A 136 12.07 -12.95 -18.08
N PRO A 137 11.95 -12.59 -19.37
CA PRO A 137 11.88 -13.59 -20.43
C PRO A 137 13.22 -14.32 -20.52
N ASN A 138 13.25 -15.61 -20.16
CA ASN A 138 14.41 -16.48 -20.36
C ASN A 138 14.09 -17.47 -21.49
N THR A 139 15.03 -17.61 -22.42
CA THR A 139 15.01 -18.51 -23.60
C THR A 139 14.88 -20.00 -23.26
N ASN A 140 14.91 -20.41 -21.98
CA ASN A 140 14.93 -21.82 -21.55
C ASN A 140 13.81 -22.26 -20.58
N ARG A 141 12.61 -21.69 -20.62
CA ARG A 141 11.41 -22.18 -19.89
C ARG A 141 11.59 -22.43 -18.37
N ARG A 142 12.43 -21.64 -17.68
CA ARG A 142 12.46 -21.61 -16.20
C ARG A 142 12.22 -20.18 -15.73
N TYR A 143 11.10 -19.99 -15.03
CA TYR A 143 10.70 -18.72 -14.43
C TYR A 143 11.56 -18.47 -13.18
N PHE A 144 12.45 -17.47 -13.24
CA PHE A 144 13.12 -16.98 -12.04
C PHE A 144 12.23 -15.94 -11.37
N ILE A 145 11.87 -16.18 -10.10
CA ILE A 145 11.24 -15.19 -9.23
C ILE A 145 12.36 -14.63 -8.35
N PRO A 146 12.97 -13.47 -8.68
CA PRO A 146 13.87 -12.82 -7.75
C PRO A 146 13.01 -12.22 -6.62
N CYS A 147 12.76 -13.01 -5.58
CA CYS A 147 12.22 -12.49 -4.33
C CYS A 147 13.37 -11.77 -3.62
N PHE A 148 13.51 -10.47 -3.85
CA PHE A 148 14.34 -9.65 -2.97
C PHE A 148 13.57 -9.43 -1.66
N SER A 149 13.63 -10.41 -0.76
CA SER A 149 13.35 -10.18 0.64
C SER A 149 14.49 -9.33 1.21
N THR A 150 14.49 -8.04 0.86
CA THR A 150 15.45 -7.09 1.43
C THR A 150 14.93 -6.62 2.78
N THR A 151 15.56 -7.12 3.84
CA THR A 151 15.63 -6.45 5.13
C THR A 151 16.69 -5.34 5.04
N ALA A 152 16.50 -4.33 4.20
CA ALA A 152 17.39 -3.17 4.20
C ALA A 152 16.88 -2.13 5.20
N PRO A 153 17.75 -1.60 6.08
CA PRO A 153 17.40 -0.49 6.95
C PRO A 153 17.11 0.76 6.10
N PHE A 154 15.92 1.33 6.29
CA PHE A 154 15.30 2.44 5.54
C PHE A 154 16.04 3.79 5.60
N GLN A 155 17.25 3.83 6.14
CA GLN A 155 17.93 5.05 6.60
C GLN A 155 18.57 5.87 5.47
N HIS A 156 18.78 5.28 4.29
CA HIS A 156 19.59 5.89 3.21
C HIS A 156 18.81 6.40 1.99
N CYS A 157 17.48 6.25 1.93
CA CYS A 157 16.70 6.53 0.70
C CYS A 157 15.84 7.80 0.73
N PHE A 158 15.93 8.62 1.77
CA PHE A 158 15.18 9.88 1.85
C PHE A 158 16.14 11.08 1.80
N PRO A 159 15.78 12.17 1.10
CA PRO A 159 16.59 13.39 1.07
C PRO A 159 16.83 13.92 2.50
N PRO A 160 17.94 14.63 2.77
CA PRO A 160 18.36 15.05 4.12
C PRO A 160 17.38 16.00 4.82
N TYR A 161 16.33 16.47 4.15
CA TYR A 161 15.22 17.19 4.78
C TYR A 161 14.26 16.28 5.57
N CYS A 162 14.36 14.95 5.45
CA CYS A 162 13.54 13.96 6.18
C CYS A 162 14.33 13.16 7.23
N SER A 163 15.64 13.42 7.40
CA SER A 163 16.53 12.60 8.26
C SER A 163 16.56 13.00 9.74
N GLY A 164 15.83 14.05 10.14
CA GLY A 164 15.64 14.37 11.55
C GLY A 164 14.54 13.51 12.17
N PHE A 165 14.92 12.58 13.04
CA PHE A 165 14.03 11.71 13.83
C PHE A 165 13.49 10.45 13.13
N MET A 166 14.38 9.47 12.91
CA MET A 166 13.97 8.07 12.99
C MET A 166 13.73 7.71 14.46
N GLN A 167 12.52 7.97 14.95
CA GLN A 167 12.03 7.27 16.15
C GLN A 167 11.35 5.98 15.71
N ALA A 168 11.79 4.87 16.30
CA ALA A 168 11.14 3.58 16.18
C ALA A 168 9.66 3.73 16.56
N ALA A 169 8.77 3.09 15.80
CA ALA A 169 7.37 3.01 16.16
C ALA A 169 7.25 2.36 17.55
N PRO A 170 6.46 2.91 18.48
CA PRO A 170 6.23 2.26 19.77
C PRO A 170 5.51 0.92 19.56
N PRO A 171 5.79 -0.09 20.41
CA PRO A 171 5.07 -1.35 20.35
C PRO A 171 3.57 -1.12 20.62
N PHE A 172 2.73 -1.84 19.87
CA PHE A 172 1.27 -1.84 20.00
C PHE A 172 0.84 -1.99 21.47
N SER A 173 0.14 -0.99 22.03
CA SER A 173 -0.68 -1.20 23.21
C SER A 173 -2.04 -1.71 22.77
N HIS A 174 -2.33 -2.98 23.08
CA HIS A 174 -3.68 -3.52 23.00
C HIS A 174 -4.60 -2.71 23.92
N VAL A 175 -5.62 -2.06 23.35
CA VAL A 175 -6.84 -1.73 24.09
C VAL A 175 -8.01 -2.10 23.18
N LEU A 176 -8.83 -2.99 23.71
CA LEU A 176 -10.12 -3.46 23.18
C LEU A 176 -11.09 -2.29 22.95
#